data_AF-A0A944QX60-F1
#
_entry.id   AF-A0A944QX60-F1
#
_cell.length_a   1.000
_cell.length_b   1.000
_cell.length_c   1.000
_cell.angle_alpha   90.00
_cell.angle_beta   90.00
_cell.angle_gamma   90.00
#
_symmetry.space_group_name_H-M   'P 1'
#
loop_
_entity.id
_entity.type
_entity.pdbx_description
1 polymer ?
#
loop_
_entity_poly.entity_id
_entity_poly.type
_entity_poly.pdbx_seq_one_letter_code
_entity_poly.pdbx_strand_id
1 'polypeptide(L)'
;MAAMKIESVFEIYLQMDPEFLTSRIGFLVWRYQLTRSKRMACSIVRHIEALCLHPELDGSALSRCGYQRSLRHWRMLAGGNQIVQEV
;
A
#
# COMPACT_ATOMS: atom_id res chain seq x y z
N MET A 1 -14.21 -17.70 -0.61
CA MET A 1 -15.04 -16.55 -1.07
C MET A 1 -14.54 -15.22 -0.45
N ALA A 2 -13.23 -14.94 -0.52
CA ALA A 2 -12.59 -13.74 0.07
C ALA A 2 -11.82 -12.88 -0.95
N ALA A 3 -11.49 -13.42 -2.13
CA ALA A 3 -10.73 -12.71 -3.17
C ALA A 3 -11.52 -11.55 -3.80
N MET A 4 -12.83 -11.70 -3.99
CA MET A 4 -13.70 -10.73 -4.68
C MET A 4 -13.82 -9.37 -3.97
N LYS A 5 -13.50 -9.29 -2.66
CA LYS A 5 -13.49 -8.03 -1.89
C LYS A 5 -12.18 -7.27 -1.99
N ILE A 6 -11.07 -7.94 -2.30
CA ILE A 6 -9.73 -7.33 -2.34
C ILE A 6 -9.52 -6.60 -3.67
N GLU A 7 -9.99 -7.19 -4.77
CA GLU A 7 -9.96 -6.55 -6.10
C GLU A 7 -10.80 -5.26 -6.13
N SER A 8 -12.03 -5.29 -5.58
CA SER A 8 -12.91 -4.11 -5.51
C SER A 8 -12.30 -2.93 -4.75
N VAL A 9 -11.56 -3.17 -3.66
CA VAL A 9 -10.94 -2.09 -2.88
C VAL A 9 -9.69 -1.55 -3.59
N PHE A 10 -8.99 -2.40 -4.32
CA PHE A 10 -7.82 -2.00 -5.09
C PHE A 10 -8.20 -1.15 -6.31
N GLU A 11 -9.28 -1.52 -7.01
CA GLU A 11 -9.85 -0.71 -8.10
C GLU A 11 -10.31 0.67 -7.62
N ILE A 12 -10.91 0.76 -6.42
CA ILE A 12 -11.25 2.06 -5.82
C ILE A 12 -10.01 2.91 -5.63
N TYR A 13 -8.92 2.35 -5.11
CA TYR A 13 -7.67 3.11 -4.92
C TYR A 13 -7.03 3.57 -6.23
N LEU A 14 -7.17 2.80 -7.31
CA LEU A 14 -6.66 3.19 -8.64
C LEU A 14 -7.45 4.34 -9.27
N GLN A 15 -8.65 4.65 -8.77
CA GLN A 15 -9.44 5.82 -9.17
C GLN A 15 -9.19 7.05 -8.28
N MET A 16 -8.39 6.90 -7.21
CA MET A 16 -8.08 8.00 -6.30
C MET A 16 -6.83 8.74 -6.77
N ASP A 17 -6.90 10.07 -6.72
CA ASP A 17 -5.79 10.95 -7.00
C ASP A 17 -4.48 10.52 -6.26
N PRO A 18 -3.32 10.47 -6.94
CA PRO A 18 -2.05 10.07 -6.35
C PRO A 18 -1.62 10.90 -5.13
N GLU A 19 -1.93 12.20 -5.08
CA GLU A 19 -1.65 13.06 -3.93
C GLU A 19 -2.54 12.68 -2.74
N PHE A 20 -3.80 12.34 -2.99
CA PHE A 20 -4.69 11.80 -1.97
C PHE A 20 -4.15 10.49 -1.40
N LEU A 21 -3.73 9.55 -2.25
CA LEU A 21 -3.12 8.28 -1.82
C LEU A 21 -1.86 8.53 -0.98
N THR A 22 -1.01 9.46 -1.41
CA THR A 22 0.21 9.84 -0.68
C THR A 22 -0.11 10.41 0.70
N SER A 23 -1.07 11.33 0.78
CA SER A 23 -1.55 11.91 2.04
C SER A 23 -2.12 10.83 2.97
N ARG A 24 -2.88 9.89 2.41
CA ARG A 24 -3.44 8.76 3.16
C ARG A 24 -2.37 7.84 3.70
N ILE A 25 -1.33 7.55 2.91
CA ILE A 25 -0.15 6.80 3.37
C ILE A 25 0.50 7.53 4.55
N GLY A 26 0.73 8.84 4.46
CA GLY A 26 1.29 9.65 5.56
C GLY A 26 0.50 9.52 6.86
N PHE A 27 -0.83 9.62 6.80
CA PHE A 27 -1.70 9.42 7.95
C PHE A 27 -1.61 8.00 8.55
N LEU A 28 -1.60 6.98 7.70
CA LEU A 28 -1.48 5.59 8.14
C LEU A 28 -0.11 5.32 8.79
N VAL A 29 0.97 5.88 8.24
CA VAL A 29 2.32 5.80 8.83
C VAL A 29 2.33 6.45 10.21
N TRP A 30 1.76 7.65 10.36
CA TRP A 30 1.64 8.32 11.65
C TRP A 30 0.88 7.46 12.67
N ARG A 31 -0.28 6.89 12.29
CA ARG A 31 -1.03 5.97 13.16
C ARG A 31 -0.26 4.69 13.48
N TYR A 32 0.52 4.17 12.54
CA TYR A 32 1.37 3.02 12.79
C TYR A 32 2.43 3.34 13.85
N GLN A 33 3.04 4.54 13.83
CA GLN A 33 4.03 4.90 14.85
C GLN A 33 3.47 4.84 16.26
N LEU A 34 2.19 5.20 16.44
CA LEU A 34 1.50 5.15 17.73
C LEU A 34 1.09 3.74 18.16
N THR A 35 0.73 2.88 17.21
CA THR A 35 0.07 1.58 17.52
C THR A 35 0.93 0.36 17.26
N ARG A 36 1.96 0.49 16.40
CA ARG A 36 2.78 -0.60 15.84
C ARG A 36 1.97 -1.79 15.34
N SER A 37 0.75 -1.53 14.86
CA SER A 37 -0.20 -2.58 14.47
C SER A 37 0.17 -3.21 13.13
N LYS A 38 0.29 -4.54 13.11
CA LYS A 38 0.46 -5.33 11.87
C LYS A 38 -0.65 -5.05 10.85
N ARG A 39 -1.90 -4.89 11.30
CA ARG A 39 -3.03 -4.54 10.43
C ARG A 39 -2.85 -3.18 9.75
N MET A 40 -2.26 -2.22 10.46
CA MET A 40 -1.95 -0.91 9.89
C MET A 40 -0.81 -1.01 8.87
N ALA A 41 0.23 -1.81 9.16
CA ALA A 41 1.29 -2.10 8.18
C ALA A 41 0.72 -2.74 6.90
N CYS A 42 -0.18 -3.72 7.00
CA CYS A 42 -0.87 -4.29 5.84
C CYS A 42 -1.68 -3.25 5.06
N SER A 43 -2.35 -2.32 5.76
CA SER A 43 -3.07 -1.23 5.11
C SER A 43 -2.13 -0.31 4.33
N ILE A 44 -0.98 0.05 4.91
CA ILE A 44 0.03 0.88 4.25
C ILE A 44 0.56 0.18 2.99
N VAL A 45 0.86 -1.12 3.06
CA VAL A 45 1.28 -1.93 1.90
C VAL A 45 0.29 -1.79 0.74
N ARG A 46 -1.01 -1.99 0.99
CA ARG A 46 -2.04 -1.91 -0.07
C ARG A 46 -2.11 -0.54 -0.74
N HIS A 47 -1.93 0.54 0.03
CA HIS A 47 -1.97 1.90 -0.52
C HIS A 47 -0.71 2.22 -1.32
N ILE A 48 0.46 1.75 -0.88
CA ILE A 48 1.71 1.89 -1.65
C ILE A 48 1.65 1.06 -2.94
N GLU A 49 1.07 -0.14 -2.91
CA GLU A 49 0.85 -0.97 -4.10
C GLU A 49 -0.06 -0.28 -5.11
N ALA A 50 -1.18 0.28 -4.65
CA ALA A 50 -2.10 1.05 -5.49
C ALA A 50 -1.39 2.26 -6.12
N LEU A 51 -0.62 3.00 -5.32
CA LEU A 51 0.15 4.14 -5.82
C LEU A 51 1.18 3.72 -6.87
N CYS A 52 1.89 2.60 -6.68
CA CYS A 52 2.87 2.09 -7.65
C CYS A 52 2.24 1.65 -8.98
N LEU A 53 0.98 1.21 -8.96
CA LEU A 53 0.24 0.77 -10.14
C LEU A 53 -0.63 1.88 -10.76
N HIS A 54 -0.66 3.07 -10.15
CA HIS A 54 -1.51 4.16 -10.61
C HIS A 54 -1.04 4.70 -11.98
N PRO A 55 -1.93 4.79 -12.99
CA PRO A 55 -1.54 5.15 -14.35
C PRO A 55 -1.02 6.58 -14.46
N GLU A 56 -1.55 7.50 -13.66
CA GLU A 56 -1.12 8.91 -13.61
C GLU A 56 0.11 9.14 -12.72
N LEU A 57 0.67 8.10 -12.10
CA LEU A 57 1.95 8.22 -11.41
C LEU A 57 3.09 8.29 -12.46
N ASP A 58 3.12 9.40 -13.17
CA ASP A 58 4.14 9.79 -14.15
C ASP A 58 5.42 10.32 -13.47
N GLY A 59 5.53 10.11 -12.16
CA GLY A 59 6.71 10.45 -11.39
C GLY A 59 7.94 9.71 -11.92
N SER A 60 9.03 10.47 -12.10
CA SER A 60 10.35 9.99 -12.50
C SER A 60 10.70 8.62 -11.89
N ALA A 61 11.53 7.84 -12.56
CA ALA A 61 12.00 6.54 -12.07
C ALA A 61 12.47 6.56 -10.60
N LEU A 62 12.95 7.70 -10.10
CA LEU A 62 13.31 7.93 -8.70
C LEU A 62 12.13 7.83 -7.73
N SER A 63 10.98 8.42 -8.07
CA SER A 63 9.76 8.37 -7.24
C SER A 63 9.23 6.94 -7.13
N ARG A 64 9.21 6.20 -8.26
CA ARG A 64 8.84 4.77 -8.27
C ARG A 64 9.81 3.92 -7.45
N CYS A 65 11.12 4.15 -7.57
CA CYS A 65 12.12 3.48 -6.74
C CYS A 65 11.92 3.75 -5.24
N GLY A 66 11.56 4.98 -4.87
CA GLY A 66 11.25 5.36 -3.49
C GLY A 66 10.08 4.57 -2.91
N TYR A 67 8.97 4.50 -3.65
CA TYR A 67 7.79 3.74 -3.22
C TYR A 67 8.05 2.24 -3.17
N GLN A 68 8.78 1.67 -4.13
CA GLN A 68 9.14 0.25 -4.11
C GLN A 68 10.04 -0.11 -2.91
N ARG A 69 10.99 0.76 -2.55
CA ARG A 69 11.83 0.56 -1.35
C ARG A 69 10.98 0.63 -0.08
N SER A 70 10.09 1.61 -0.01
CA SER A 70 9.12 1.74 1.10
C SER A 70 8.22 0.50 1.20
N LEU A 71 7.72 -0.01 0.08
CA LEU A 71 6.88 -1.21 0.03
C LEU A 71 7.57 -2.43 0.64
N ARG A 72 8.86 -2.66 0.32
CA ARG A 72 9.63 -3.76 0.92
C ARG A 72 9.72 -3.61 2.44
N HIS A 73 10.00 -2.41 2.92
CA HIS A 73 10.05 -2.12 4.37
C HIS A 73 8.72 -2.46 5.05
N TRP A 74 7.60 -1.98 4.51
CA TRP A 74 6.29 -2.20 5.09
C TRP A 74 5.82 -3.65 5.01
N ARG A 75 6.20 -4.40 3.96
CA ARG A 75 5.93 -5.84 3.88
C ARG A 75 6.64 -6.62 4.99
N MET A 76 7.87 -6.24 5.36
CA MET A 76 8.57 -6.86 6.49
C MET A 76 7.84 -6.58 7.81
N LEU A 77 7.42 -5.33 8.04
CA LEU A 77 6.65 -4.95 9.23
C LEU A 77 5.25 -5.59 9.28
N ALA A 78 4.66 -5.85 8.12
CA ALA A 78 3.41 -6.61 7.98
C ALA A 78 3.62 -8.13 8.17
N GLY A 79 4.83 -8.58 8.50
CA GLY A 79 5.13 -9.98 8.82
C GLY A 79 5.64 -10.84 7.66
N GLY A 80 6.11 -10.22 6.56
CA GLY A 80 6.87 -10.86 5.47
C GLY A 80 6.10 -11.89 4.63
N ASN A 81 5.91 -11.62 3.34
CA ASN A 81 5.33 -12.54 2.35
C ASN A 81 4.10 -13.32 2.82
N GLN A 82 3.00 -12.63 3.11
CA GLN A 82 1.70 -13.26 2.96
C GLN A 82 1.34 -13.23 1.46
N ILE A 83 2.06 -14.04 0.67
CA ILE A 83 1.39 -14.70 -0.44
C ILE A 83 0.33 -15.52 0.27
N VAL A 84 -0.92 -15.10 0.09
CA VAL A 84 -2.09 -15.85 0.48
C VAL A 84 -2.08 -17.14 -0.35
N GLN A 85 -1.32 -18.15 0.10
CA GLN A 85 -1.71 -19.53 -0.07
C GLN A 85 -2.64 -19.83 1.12
N GLU A 86 -3.89 -19.42 0.99
CA GLU A 86 -4.97 -20.11 1.69
C GLU A 86 -5.28 -21.36 0.86
N VAL A 87 -5.25 -22.49 1.56
CA VAL A 87 -5.56 -23.87 1.16
C VAL A 87 -6.77 -23.98 0.23
#